data_AF-A0A2P4ZU37-F1
#
_entry.id   AF-A0A2P4ZU37-F1
#
_cell.length_a   1.000
_cell.length_b   1.000
_cell.length_c   1.000
_cell.angle_alpha   90.00
_cell.angle_beta   90.00
_cell.angle_gamma   90.00
#
_symmetry.space_group_name_H-M   'P 1'
#
loop_
_entity.id
_entity.type
_entity.pdbx_description
1 polymer ?
#
loop_
_entity_poly.entity_id
_entity_poly.type
_entity_poly.pdbx_seq_one_letter_code
_entity_poly.pdbx_strand_id
1 'polypeptide(L)'
;MVEVAPLVNHPVGRALEQYLLDTYKDDGLRRWPIGSITEVFFHCLGIISFVDDVTKSKRNPGQVDAALDFLLELVKLPAISASQLAIICSYKANVSLVERRRERLRYAALAEMPPAATVDSFQGREADIIVAIMGTTEAVGPGFTTDEHRLNVLLSRQKSGLLILGDINVLGDNKTFIHPETITRPSTIIGLLQRWYISQSVHEVQWPEYQEL
;
A
#
# COMPACT_ATOMS: atom_id res chain seq x y z
N MET A 1 -7.40 -26.38 22.95
CA MET A 1 -7.24 -25.08 22.27
C MET A 1 -5.99 -25.20 21.44
N VAL A 2 -6.08 -25.08 20.11
CA VAL A 2 -4.90 -25.12 19.24
C VAL A 2 -4.23 -23.76 19.38
N GLU A 3 -3.06 -23.74 19.99
CA GLU A 3 -2.20 -22.56 20.06
C GLU A 3 -1.73 -22.27 18.63
N VAL A 4 -2.35 -21.27 17.99
CA VAL A 4 -1.95 -20.84 16.66
C VAL A 4 -0.58 -20.18 16.83
N ALA A 5 0.46 -20.82 16.30
CA ALA A 5 1.82 -20.32 16.41
C ALA A 5 1.92 -18.91 15.76
N PRO A 6 2.90 -18.08 16.17
CA PRO A 6 3.30 -16.90 15.40
C PRO A 6 3.52 -17.27 13.93
N LEU A 7 3.66 -16.32 13.01
CA LEU A 7 4.09 -16.62 11.64
C LEU A 7 5.52 -17.21 11.63
N VAL A 8 5.75 -18.43 12.15
CA VAL A 8 7.06 -19.05 12.41
C VAL A 8 7.85 -19.14 11.11
N ASN A 9 7.14 -19.31 9.99
CA ASN A 9 7.68 -19.44 8.64
C ASN A 9 7.80 -18.12 7.85
N HIS A 10 7.50 -16.95 8.43
CA HIS A 10 7.62 -15.65 7.76
C HIS A 10 8.57 -14.68 8.49
N PRO A 11 9.89 -14.91 8.45
CA PRO A 11 10.86 -14.02 9.09
C PRO A 11 10.82 -12.58 8.56
N VAL A 12 10.53 -12.42 7.26
CA VAL A 12 10.37 -11.11 6.61
C VAL A 12 9.17 -10.35 7.18
N GLY A 13 8.02 -11.01 7.29
CA GLY A 13 6.79 -10.40 7.84
C GLY A 13 6.98 -9.98 9.30
N ARG A 14 7.64 -10.81 10.11
CA ARG A 14 7.95 -10.44 11.51
C ARG A 14 8.88 -9.24 11.61
N ALA A 15 9.89 -9.16 10.73
CA ALA A 15 10.79 -8.01 10.72
C ALA A 15 10.06 -6.72 10.32
N LEU A 16 9.16 -6.79 9.32
CA LEU A 16 8.30 -5.68 8.94
C LEU A 16 7.36 -5.25 10.08
N GLU A 17 6.64 -6.21 10.69
CA GLU A 17 5.73 -5.94 11.82
C GLU A 17 6.47 -5.28 12.97
N GLN A 18 7.62 -5.82 13.37
CA GLN A 18 8.42 -5.27 14.46
C GLN A 18 8.92 -3.85 14.14
N TYR A 19 9.40 -3.63 12.92
CA TYR A 19 9.81 -2.30 12.47
C TYR A 19 8.65 -1.29 12.53
N LEU A 20 7.47 -1.66 12.04
CA LEU A 20 6.29 -0.81 12.08
C LEU A 20 5.87 -0.50 13.52
N LEU A 21 5.85 -1.50 14.40
CA LEU A 21 5.54 -1.32 15.82
C LEU A 21 6.53 -0.38 16.50
N ASP A 22 7.83 -0.53 16.24
CA ASP A 22 8.83 0.33 16.86
C ASP A 22 8.78 1.77 16.32
N THR A 23 8.48 1.93 15.03
CA THR A 23 8.42 3.23 14.35
C THR A 23 7.15 4.01 14.70
N TYR A 24 6.00 3.33 14.79
CA TYR A 24 4.67 3.95 14.90
C TYR A 24 3.92 3.58 16.20
N LYS A 25 4.64 3.11 17.22
CA LYS A 25 4.06 2.78 18.55
C LYS A 25 3.23 3.92 19.15
N ASP A 26 3.67 5.16 18.94
CA ASP A 26 3.05 6.35 19.53
C ASP A 26 1.83 6.83 18.72
N ASP A 27 1.67 6.33 17.48
CA ASP A 27 0.54 6.60 16.59
C ASP A 27 -0.63 5.61 16.78
N GLY A 28 -0.56 4.77 17.82
CA GLY A 28 -1.61 3.82 18.15
C GLY A 28 -1.60 2.53 17.32
N LEU A 29 -0.47 2.20 16.68
CA LEU A 29 -0.26 0.90 16.05
C LEU A 29 -0.38 -0.22 17.10
N ARG A 30 -1.29 -1.15 16.88
CA ARG A 30 -1.48 -2.35 17.72
C ARG A 30 -0.86 -3.54 17.02
N ARG A 31 -0.46 -4.54 17.81
CA ARG A 31 0.00 -5.81 17.26
C ARG A 31 -1.11 -6.48 16.47
N TRP A 32 -0.74 -7.12 15.37
CA TRP A 32 -1.66 -7.92 14.59
C TRP A 32 -2.05 -9.19 15.38
N PRO A 33 -3.27 -9.73 15.17
CA PRO A 33 -3.63 -11.04 15.70
C PRO A 33 -2.58 -12.10 15.33
N ILE A 34 -2.25 -12.98 16.28
CA ILE A 34 -1.26 -14.04 16.07
C ILE A 34 -1.67 -14.87 14.84
N GLY A 35 -0.76 -15.00 13.88
CA GLY A 35 -0.97 -15.77 12.64
C GLY A 35 -1.60 -14.98 11.49
N SER A 36 -1.79 -13.66 11.62
CA SER A 36 -2.23 -12.79 10.51
C SER A 36 -1.07 -12.12 9.78
N ILE A 37 -1.31 -11.73 8.53
CA ILE A 37 -0.33 -11.05 7.67
C ILE A 37 -0.36 -9.55 7.98
N THR A 38 0.79 -8.89 7.84
CA THR A 38 0.90 -7.45 8.08
C THR A 38 0.33 -6.68 6.89
N GLU A 39 -0.84 -6.06 7.04
CA GLU A 39 -1.36 -5.08 6.08
C GLU A 39 -1.42 -3.67 6.68
N VAL A 40 -0.84 -2.69 6.00
CA VAL A 40 -0.81 -1.28 6.41
C VAL A 40 -1.24 -0.38 5.27
N PHE A 41 -2.04 0.64 5.59
CA PHE A 41 -2.39 1.71 4.67
C PHE A 41 -1.72 3.02 5.13
N PHE A 42 -0.79 3.53 4.32
CA PHE A 42 -0.17 4.83 4.51
C PHE A 42 -1.04 5.91 3.84
N HIS A 43 -1.69 6.71 4.68
CA HIS A 43 -2.51 7.82 4.22
C HIS A 43 -1.63 8.98 3.73
N CYS A 44 -1.52 9.10 2.41
CA CYS A 44 -0.75 10.10 1.69
C CYS A 44 -1.56 11.39 1.49
N LEU A 45 -1.90 12.06 2.60
CA LEU A 45 -2.71 13.28 2.60
C LEU A 45 -1.99 14.46 1.93
N GLY A 46 -2.72 15.25 1.14
CA GLY A 46 -2.21 16.47 0.51
C GLY A 46 -1.25 16.26 -0.67
N ILE A 47 -0.93 15.01 -1.03
CA ILE A 47 -0.03 14.73 -2.15
C ILE A 47 -0.76 14.94 -3.48
N ILE A 48 -0.09 15.60 -4.44
CA ILE A 48 -0.66 15.90 -5.75
C ILE A 48 -0.58 14.68 -6.69
N SER A 49 -1.72 14.35 -7.31
CA SER A 49 -1.80 13.43 -8.45
C SER A 49 -1.98 14.21 -9.75
N PHE A 50 -1.13 13.96 -10.74
CA PHE A 50 -1.24 14.48 -12.09
C PHE A 50 -2.05 13.51 -12.95
N VAL A 51 -2.91 14.04 -13.83
CA VAL A 51 -3.72 13.23 -14.75
C VAL A 51 -3.33 13.59 -16.18
N ASP A 52 -3.03 12.59 -16.99
CA ASP A 52 -2.83 12.78 -18.42
C ASP A 52 -4.19 12.92 -19.13
N ASP A 53 -4.39 14.03 -19.84
CA ASP A 53 -5.71 14.37 -20.39
C ASP A 53 -6.18 13.41 -21.49
N VAL A 54 -5.25 12.75 -22.18
CA VAL A 54 -5.55 11.85 -23.31
C VAL A 54 -5.78 10.42 -22.83
N THR A 55 -4.81 9.88 -22.09
CA THR A 55 -4.80 8.48 -21.63
C THR A 55 -5.55 8.27 -20.33
N LYS A 56 -5.87 9.36 -19.61
CA LYS A 56 -6.42 9.35 -18.24
C LYS A 56 -5.54 8.62 -17.22
N SER A 57 -4.27 8.37 -17.56
CA SER A 57 -3.31 7.77 -16.64
C SER A 57 -2.98 8.76 -15.52
N LYS A 58 -2.93 8.27 -14.28
CA LYS A 58 -2.56 9.07 -13.11
C LYS A 58 -1.11 8.84 -12.73
N ARG A 59 -0.40 9.92 -12.41
CA ARG A 59 0.98 9.91 -11.94
C ARG A 59 1.06 10.64 -10.61
N ASN A 60 1.58 9.99 -9.57
CA ASN A 60 1.71 10.55 -8.23
C ASN A 60 3.17 10.41 -7.75
N PRO A 61 4.00 11.45 -7.94
CA PRO A 61 5.39 11.43 -7.49
C PRO A 61 5.57 11.28 -5.98
N GLY A 62 4.73 11.92 -5.16
CA GLY A 62 4.89 11.86 -3.71
C GLY A 62 4.63 10.45 -3.14
N GLN A 63 3.61 9.74 -3.64
CA GLN A 63 3.40 8.33 -3.27
C GLN A 63 4.55 7.44 -3.76
N VAL A 64 5.12 7.71 -4.93
CA VAL A 64 6.29 6.95 -5.44
C VAL A 64 7.52 7.19 -4.57
N ASP A 65 7.82 8.45 -4.25
CA ASP A 65 8.98 8.81 -3.45
C ASP A 65 8.85 8.27 -2.01
N ALA A 66 7.67 8.39 -1.40
CA ALA A 66 7.38 7.80 -0.08
C ALA A 66 7.54 6.26 -0.08
N ALA A 67 7.05 5.57 -1.11
CA ALA A 67 7.22 4.13 -1.25
C ALA A 67 8.71 3.73 -1.32
N LEU A 68 9.48 4.41 -2.16
CA LEU A 68 10.90 4.11 -2.34
C LEU A 68 11.73 4.42 -1.09
N ASP A 69 11.45 5.55 -0.42
CA ASP A 69 12.12 5.92 0.82
C ASP A 69 11.77 4.92 1.94
N PHE A 70 10.52 4.46 2.04
CA PHE A 70 10.15 3.42 3.00
C PHE A 70 10.87 2.09 2.72
N LEU A 71 10.92 1.67 1.45
CA LEU A 71 11.64 0.45 1.08
C LEU A 71 13.14 0.54 1.35
N LEU A 72 13.74 1.74 1.25
CA LEU A 72 15.14 1.95 1.66
C LEU A 72 15.36 1.70 3.15
N GLU A 73 14.42 2.08 4.01
CA GLU A 73 14.50 1.76 5.43
C GLU A 73 14.35 0.25 5.68
N LEU A 74 13.43 -0.41 4.96
CA LEU A 74 13.22 -1.86 5.12
C LEU A 74 14.47 -2.67 4.76
N VAL A 75 15.18 -2.34 3.68
CA VAL A 75 16.39 -3.09 3.28
C VAL A 75 17.60 -2.86 4.19
N LYS A 76 17.51 -1.93 5.16
CA LYS A 76 18.50 -1.83 6.24
C LYS A 76 18.30 -2.91 7.31
N LEU A 77 17.12 -3.52 7.37
CA LEU A 77 16.83 -4.61 8.30
C LEU A 77 17.51 -5.90 7.81
N PRO A 78 18.31 -6.58 8.64
CA PRO A 78 19.06 -7.77 8.21
C PRO A 78 18.20 -8.91 7.64
N ALA A 79 16.91 -8.95 7.98
CA ALA A 79 15.97 -9.98 7.55
C ALA A 79 15.27 -9.69 6.22
N ILE A 80 15.47 -8.52 5.62
CA ILE A 80 14.76 -8.07 4.42
C ILE A 80 15.76 -7.66 3.34
N SER A 81 15.68 -8.30 2.17
CA SER A 81 16.49 -7.97 1.00
C SER A 81 15.64 -7.40 -0.13
N ALA A 82 16.26 -6.60 -1.01
CA ALA A 82 15.54 -5.91 -2.08
C ALA A 82 14.80 -6.86 -3.04
N SER A 83 15.33 -8.06 -3.29
CA SER A 83 14.71 -9.07 -4.17
C SER A 83 13.42 -9.68 -3.62
N GLN A 84 13.14 -9.48 -2.33
CA GLN A 84 11.92 -9.94 -1.65
C GLN A 84 10.78 -8.92 -1.72
N LEU A 85 11.08 -7.71 -2.21
CA LEU A 85 10.14 -6.61 -2.34
C LEU A 85 9.58 -6.56 -3.77
N ALA A 86 8.35 -6.09 -3.94
CA ALA A 86 7.87 -5.66 -5.24
C ALA A 86 6.90 -4.48 -5.13
N ILE A 87 6.93 -3.61 -6.15
CA ILE A 87 5.99 -2.49 -6.27
C ILE A 87 4.94 -2.80 -7.34
N ILE A 88 3.67 -2.67 -6.98
CA ILE A 88 2.54 -2.74 -7.90
C ILE A 88 1.88 -1.37 -7.96
N CYS A 89 1.73 -0.84 -9.16
CA CYS A 89 1.08 0.44 -9.41
C CYS A 89 -0.27 0.25 -10.10
N SER A 90 -1.29 0.99 -9.69
CA SER A 90 -2.58 1.03 -10.41
C SER A 90 -2.45 1.64 -11.82
N TYR A 91 -1.43 2.48 -12.05
CA TYR A 91 -1.24 3.19 -13.31
C TYR A 91 0.17 3.00 -13.87
N LYS A 92 0.27 2.75 -15.17
CA LYS A 92 1.55 2.59 -15.89
C LYS A 92 2.47 3.82 -15.76
N ALA A 93 1.91 5.03 -15.64
CA ALA A 93 2.69 6.25 -15.43
C ALA A 93 3.51 6.21 -14.11
N ASN A 94 2.98 5.56 -13.07
CA ASN A 94 3.70 5.34 -11.81
C ASN A 94 4.75 4.24 -11.94
N VAL A 95 4.50 3.17 -12.71
CA VAL A 95 5.53 2.17 -13.04
C VAL A 95 6.74 2.85 -13.68
N SER A 96 6.54 3.62 -14.74
CA SER A 96 7.62 4.35 -15.38
C SER A 96 8.30 5.36 -14.45
N LEU A 97 7.57 5.93 -13.49
CA LEU A 97 8.15 6.88 -12.54
C LEU A 97 9.02 6.17 -11.50
N VAL A 98 8.59 5.03 -10.97
CA VAL A 98 9.36 4.19 -10.05
C VAL A 98 10.70 3.82 -10.67
N GLU A 99 10.69 3.28 -11.89
CA GLU A 99 11.93 2.85 -12.55
C GLU A 99 12.89 4.02 -12.79
N ARG A 100 12.39 5.17 -13.27
CA ARG A 100 13.22 6.39 -13.41
C ARG A 100 13.78 6.90 -12.08
N ARG A 101 13.02 6.78 -10.98
CA ARG A 101 13.50 7.21 -9.66
C ARG A 101 14.59 6.27 -9.15
N ARG A 102 14.43 4.95 -9.35
CA ARG A 102 15.39 3.91 -8.93
C ARG A 102 16.76 4.02 -9.60
N GLU A 103 16.87 4.66 -10.77
CA GLU A 103 18.16 4.94 -11.43
C GLU A 103 19.05 5.91 -10.63
N ARG A 104 18.49 6.67 -9.68
CA ARG A 104 19.26 7.60 -8.84
C ARG A 104 20.09 6.83 -7.81
N LEU A 105 21.33 7.30 -7.56
CA LEU A 105 22.27 6.70 -6.60
C LEU A 105 21.67 6.49 -5.19
N ARG A 106 20.77 7.37 -4.74
CA ARG A 106 20.07 7.23 -3.45
C ARG A 106 19.35 5.88 -3.32
N TYR A 107 18.84 5.33 -4.41
CA TYR A 107 18.07 4.08 -4.44
C TYR A 107 18.89 2.86 -4.88
N ALA A 108 20.23 2.97 -4.90
CA ALA A 108 21.11 1.87 -5.33
C ALA A 108 20.93 0.58 -4.49
N ALA A 109 20.56 0.70 -3.21
CA ALA A 109 20.26 -0.46 -2.35
C ALA A 109 19.03 -1.26 -2.81
N LEU A 110 18.19 -0.68 -3.68
CA LEU A 110 17.01 -1.33 -4.27
C LEU A 110 17.29 -1.92 -5.66
N ALA A 111 18.56 -2.00 -6.11
CA ALA A 111 18.90 -2.46 -7.46
C ALA A 111 18.38 -3.88 -7.74
N GLU A 112 18.48 -4.80 -6.78
CA GLU A 112 18.03 -6.19 -6.91
C GLU A 112 16.51 -6.38 -6.80
N MET A 113 15.75 -5.31 -6.53
CA MET A 113 14.29 -5.39 -6.52
C MET A 113 13.78 -5.62 -7.95
N PRO A 114 12.82 -6.54 -8.19
CA PRO A 114 12.20 -6.70 -9.50
C PRO A 114 11.61 -5.38 -10.03
N PRO A 115 11.53 -5.18 -11.35
CA PRO A 115 10.88 -4.01 -11.93
C PRO A 115 9.46 -3.85 -11.41
N ALA A 116 9.05 -2.61 -11.16
CA ALA A 116 7.68 -2.28 -10.83
C ALA A 116 6.73 -2.73 -11.94
N ALA A 117 5.50 -3.06 -11.55
CA ALA A 117 4.52 -3.63 -12.45
C ALA A 117 3.16 -2.96 -12.28
N THR A 118 2.33 -3.01 -13.31
CA THR A 118 0.89 -2.80 -13.13
C THR A 118 0.25 -4.05 -12.55
N VAL A 119 -0.95 -3.92 -11.97
CA VAL A 119 -1.76 -5.06 -11.49
C VAL A 119 -1.85 -6.15 -12.56
N ASP A 120 -2.23 -5.78 -13.78
CA ASP A 120 -2.39 -6.73 -14.89
C ASP A 120 -1.07 -7.46 -15.23
N SER A 121 0.05 -6.74 -15.25
CA SER A 121 1.36 -7.34 -15.57
C SER A 121 2.01 -8.13 -14.42
N PHE A 122 1.47 -8.02 -13.21
CA PHE A 122 1.93 -8.75 -12.02
C PHE A 122 1.09 -10.02 -11.76
N GLN A 123 0.11 -10.31 -12.59
CA GLN A 123 -0.76 -11.47 -12.41
C GLN A 123 0.04 -12.78 -12.36
N GLY A 124 -0.26 -13.63 -11.37
CA GLY A 124 0.43 -14.92 -11.16
C GLY A 124 1.81 -14.82 -10.54
N ARG A 125 2.27 -13.61 -10.19
CA ARG A 125 3.51 -13.39 -9.43
C ARG A 125 3.19 -13.02 -7.99
N GLU A 126 4.15 -13.24 -7.10
CA GLU A 126 4.07 -12.93 -5.67
C GLU A 126 5.43 -12.44 -5.17
N ALA A 127 5.44 -11.67 -4.08
CA ALA A 127 6.65 -11.26 -3.35
C ALA A 127 6.41 -11.37 -1.84
N ASP A 128 7.47 -11.38 -1.03
CA ASP A 128 7.31 -11.43 0.43
C ASP A 128 6.63 -10.15 0.94
N ILE A 129 7.08 -8.98 0.45
CA ILE A 129 6.46 -7.69 0.73
C ILE A 129 6.01 -7.02 -0.57
N ILE A 130 4.75 -6.64 -0.63
CA ILE A 130 4.17 -5.85 -1.73
C ILE A 130 3.95 -4.42 -1.26
N VAL A 131 4.39 -3.48 -2.09
CA VAL A 131 4.02 -2.07 -1.97
C VAL A 131 3.07 -1.69 -3.10
N ALA A 132 1.84 -1.34 -2.75
CA ALA A 132 0.80 -0.92 -3.66
C ALA A 132 0.75 0.61 -3.76
N ILE A 133 0.97 1.17 -4.94
CA ILE A 133 0.85 2.61 -5.20
C ILE A 133 -0.46 2.88 -5.93
N MET A 134 -1.42 3.51 -5.23
CA MET A 134 -2.76 3.73 -5.75
C MET A 134 -2.80 4.82 -6.82
N GLY A 135 -1.98 5.88 -6.68
CA GLY A 135 -1.91 7.01 -7.62
C GLY A 135 -3.15 7.92 -7.59
N THR A 136 -4.07 7.68 -6.67
CA THR A 136 -5.33 8.41 -6.51
C THR A 136 -5.31 9.28 -5.27
N THR A 137 -6.10 10.35 -5.34
CA THR A 137 -6.34 11.35 -4.30
C THR A 137 -7.81 11.75 -4.33
N GLU A 138 -8.31 12.40 -3.28
CA GLU A 138 -9.66 13.01 -3.29
C GLU A 138 -9.90 13.85 -4.56
N ALA A 139 -8.91 14.69 -4.92
CA ALA A 139 -9.02 15.61 -6.05
C ALA A 139 -9.18 14.93 -7.42
N VAL A 140 -8.56 13.76 -7.63
CA VAL A 140 -8.60 13.04 -8.92
C VAL A 140 -9.53 11.83 -8.90
N GLY A 141 -10.11 11.50 -7.75
CA GLY A 141 -11.01 10.38 -7.52
C GLY A 141 -10.38 8.99 -7.67
N PRO A 142 -11.18 7.91 -7.54
CA PRO A 142 -10.70 6.53 -7.45
C PRO A 142 -10.24 5.94 -8.80
N GLY A 143 -10.80 6.37 -9.93
CA GLY A 143 -10.40 5.88 -11.25
C GLY A 143 -10.25 4.35 -11.31
N PHE A 144 -9.08 3.86 -11.74
CA PHE A 144 -8.76 2.42 -11.87
C PHE A 144 -8.99 1.58 -10.59
N THR A 145 -8.99 2.19 -9.41
CA THR A 145 -9.19 1.47 -8.15
C THR A 145 -10.65 1.09 -7.89
N THR A 146 -11.58 1.45 -8.79
CA THR A 146 -12.98 0.99 -8.74
C THR A 146 -13.18 -0.41 -9.34
N ASP A 147 -12.16 -0.98 -9.97
CA ASP A 147 -12.22 -2.33 -10.53
C ASP A 147 -11.93 -3.38 -9.44
N GLU A 148 -12.96 -4.11 -9.02
CA GLU A 148 -12.89 -5.12 -7.95
C GLU A 148 -11.93 -6.27 -8.28
N HIS A 149 -11.88 -6.71 -9.54
CA HIS A 149 -11.02 -7.81 -9.92
C HIS A 149 -9.56 -7.43 -9.80
N ARG A 150 -9.22 -6.21 -10.24
CA ARG A 150 -7.86 -5.69 -10.13
C ARG A 150 -7.47 -5.42 -8.68
N LEU A 151 -8.39 -4.92 -7.86
CA LEU A 151 -8.14 -4.74 -6.44
C LEU A 151 -7.90 -6.09 -5.73
N ASN A 152 -8.70 -7.12 -6.03
CA ASN A 152 -8.51 -8.45 -5.47
C ASN A 152 -7.16 -9.06 -5.86
N VAL A 153 -6.72 -8.87 -7.11
CA VAL A 153 -5.38 -9.27 -7.53
C VAL A 153 -4.35 -8.53 -6.69
N LEU A 154 -4.39 -7.20 -6.62
CA LEU A 154 -3.45 -6.37 -5.86
C LEU A 154 -3.32 -6.80 -4.40
N LEU A 155 -4.45 -7.04 -3.71
CA LEU A 155 -4.53 -7.36 -2.29
C LEU A 155 -4.09 -8.81 -1.95
N SER A 156 -3.73 -9.63 -2.95
CA SER A 156 -3.38 -11.05 -2.77
C SER A 156 -1.99 -11.41 -3.30
N ARG A 157 -1.13 -10.41 -3.57
CA ARG A 157 0.21 -10.65 -4.14
C ARG A 157 1.31 -10.83 -3.09
N GLN A 158 1.02 -10.48 -1.84
CA GLN A 158 1.96 -10.56 -0.72
C GLN A 158 1.96 -11.94 -0.09
N LYS A 159 3.15 -12.41 0.30
CA LYS A 159 3.29 -13.61 1.15
C LYS A 159 3.42 -13.27 2.63
N SER A 160 3.90 -12.07 2.97
CA SER A 160 4.27 -11.71 4.34
C SER A 160 3.91 -10.29 4.75
N GLY A 161 3.80 -9.35 3.81
CA GLY A 161 3.34 -8.00 4.13
C GLY A 161 2.81 -7.21 2.93
N LEU A 162 1.76 -6.43 3.14
CA LEU A 162 1.18 -5.51 2.17
C LEU A 162 1.20 -4.08 2.71
N LEU A 163 1.79 -3.18 1.94
CA LEU A 163 1.87 -1.76 2.25
C LEU A 163 1.16 -0.99 1.14
N ILE A 164 0.11 -0.25 1.47
CA ILE A 164 -0.69 0.49 0.49
C ILE A 164 -0.45 1.98 0.68
N LEU A 165 -0.01 2.67 -0.37
CA LEU A 165 0.16 4.12 -0.39
C LEU A 165 -0.97 4.74 -1.21
N GLY A 166 -1.77 5.57 -0.56
CA GLY A 166 -2.94 6.18 -1.18
C GLY A 166 -3.60 7.23 -0.31
N ASP A 167 -4.69 7.80 -0.84
CA ASP A 167 -5.54 8.73 -0.11
C ASP A 167 -6.81 8.01 0.34
N ILE A 168 -7.07 7.93 1.65
CA ILE A 168 -8.27 7.28 2.17
C ILE A 168 -9.54 8.11 1.90
N ASN A 169 -9.37 9.42 1.67
CA ASN A 169 -10.44 10.36 1.37
C ASN A 169 -10.75 10.43 -0.13
N VAL A 170 -10.27 9.45 -0.93
CA VAL A 170 -10.45 9.40 -2.38
C VAL A 170 -11.91 9.48 -2.86
N LEU A 171 -12.89 9.24 -1.98
CA LEU A 171 -14.33 9.35 -2.25
C LEU A 171 -14.99 10.65 -1.74
N GLY A 172 -14.22 11.55 -1.10
CA GLY A 172 -14.68 12.83 -0.56
C GLY A 172 -15.30 12.77 0.84
N ASP A 173 -15.32 13.92 1.52
CA ASP A 173 -15.94 14.11 2.84
C ASP A 173 -17.47 13.98 2.77
N ASN A 174 -18.00 12.80 3.13
CA ASN A 174 -19.39 12.66 3.53
C ASN A 174 -19.46 12.35 5.03
N LYS A 175 -19.75 13.39 5.83
CA LYS A 175 -20.24 13.25 7.21
C LYS A 175 -21.65 12.65 7.18
N THR A 176 -21.76 11.36 6.88
CA THR A 176 -23.02 10.62 6.96
C THR A 176 -22.90 9.61 8.08
N PHE A 177 -23.51 9.90 9.23
CA PHE A 177 -23.84 8.86 10.20
C PHE A 177 -24.82 7.90 9.52
N ILE A 178 -24.35 6.71 9.14
CA ILE A 178 -25.19 5.68 8.51
C ILE A 178 -25.74 4.79 9.63
N HIS A 179 -27.06 4.83 9.81
CA HIS A 179 -27.78 3.95 10.74
C HIS A 179 -27.69 2.48 10.27
N PRO A 180 -27.65 1.49 11.19
CA PRO A 180 -27.33 0.09 10.88
C PRO A 180 -28.33 -0.64 9.97
N GLU A 181 -29.53 -0.10 9.77
CA GLU A 181 -30.66 -0.85 9.23
C GLU A 181 -30.87 -0.70 7.71
N THR A 182 -30.04 0.06 6.98
CA THR A 182 -30.40 0.54 5.63
C THR A 182 -29.40 0.23 4.51
N ILE A 183 -28.91 -1.01 4.40
CA ILE A 183 -27.99 -1.41 3.30
C ILE A 183 -28.46 -2.72 2.64
N THR A 184 -29.16 -2.62 1.50
CA THR A 184 -29.62 -3.77 0.69
C THR A 184 -29.44 -3.57 -0.83
N ARG A 185 -28.43 -2.80 -1.30
CA ARG A 185 -28.12 -2.74 -2.75
C ARG A 185 -26.62 -2.82 -3.11
N PRO A 186 -26.23 -3.59 -4.15
CA PRO A 186 -24.82 -3.91 -4.49
C PRO A 186 -23.92 -2.78 -5.01
N SER A 187 -24.43 -1.58 -5.30
CA SER A 187 -23.71 -0.55 -6.08
C SER A 187 -23.10 0.61 -5.29
N THR A 188 -23.13 0.60 -3.95
CA THR A 188 -22.69 1.76 -3.15
C THR A 188 -21.35 1.52 -2.44
N ILE A 189 -20.83 0.28 -2.44
CA ILE A 189 -19.84 -0.17 -1.44
C ILE A 189 -18.91 -1.25 -2.02
N ILE A 190 -17.87 -0.87 -2.79
CA ILE A 190 -16.50 -1.32 -2.42
C ILE A 190 -16.07 -0.59 -1.14
N GLY A 191 -16.67 0.58 -0.85
CA GLY A 191 -16.35 1.49 0.26
C GLY A 191 -16.50 0.96 1.70
N LEU A 192 -17.01 -0.27 1.90
CA LEU A 192 -16.91 -1.05 3.14
C LEU A 192 -16.05 -2.30 2.95
N LEU A 193 -15.74 -2.74 1.72
CA LEU A 193 -15.05 -4.01 1.46
C LEU A 193 -13.70 -4.05 2.17
N GLN A 194 -13.11 -2.89 2.43
CA GLN A 194 -12.04 -2.74 3.40
C GLN A 194 -12.50 -2.39 4.82
N ARG A 195 -13.51 -1.54 5.12
CA ARG A 195 -13.93 -1.30 6.54
C ARG A 195 -14.34 -2.57 7.30
N TRP A 196 -14.77 -3.64 6.63
CA TRP A 196 -15.00 -4.95 7.23
C TRP A 196 -13.68 -5.75 7.47
N TYR A 197 -12.67 -5.62 6.60
CA TYR A 197 -11.32 -6.19 6.78
C TYR A 197 -10.45 -5.34 7.76
N ILE A 198 -10.73 -4.04 7.86
CA ILE A 198 -10.02 -2.99 8.61
C ILE A 198 -10.60 -2.77 10.00
N SER A 199 -11.81 -3.23 10.32
CA SER A 199 -12.31 -3.18 11.71
C SER A 199 -11.49 -4.03 12.70
N GLN A 200 -10.48 -4.78 12.22
CA GLN A 200 -9.57 -5.57 13.04
C GLN A 200 -8.07 -5.31 12.79
N SER A 201 -7.63 -4.59 11.75
CA SER A 201 -6.20 -4.67 11.32
C SER A 201 -5.52 -3.47 10.60
N VAL A 202 -6.14 -2.29 10.41
CA VAL A 202 -5.43 -1.15 9.75
C VAL A 202 -5.31 0.05 10.67
N HIS A 203 -4.07 0.52 10.78
CA HIS A 203 -3.66 1.69 11.54
C HIS A 203 -3.31 2.84 10.60
N GLU A 204 -3.78 4.03 10.92
CA GLU A 204 -3.48 5.27 10.22
C GLU A 204 -2.13 5.79 10.71
N VAL A 205 -1.17 5.92 9.79
CA VAL A 205 0.15 6.50 10.06
C VAL A 205 0.30 7.74 9.20
N GLN A 206 0.54 8.89 9.82
CA GLN A 206 0.86 10.14 9.11
C GLN A 206 2.33 10.15 8.69
N TRP A 207 2.59 10.47 7.42
CA TRP A 207 3.95 10.63 6.89
C TRP A 207 4.47 12.05 7.14
N PRO A 208 5.76 12.26 7.47
CA PRO A 208 6.32 13.60 7.60
C PRO A 208 6.22 14.38 6.28
N GLU A 209 5.95 15.69 6.39
CA GLU A 209 5.76 16.59 5.25
C GLU A 209 6.92 16.48 4.24
N TYR A 210 6.58 16.21 2.98
CA TYR A 210 7.54 16.16 1.88
C TYR A 210 8.10 17.57 1.65
N GLN A 211 9.36 17.81 2.00
CA GLN A 211 10.09 19.01 1.57
C GLN A 211 10.84 18.71 0.28
N GLU A 212 10.53 19.45 -0.78
CA GLU A 212 11.31 19.45 -2.01
C GLU A 212 12.77 19.82 -1.70
N LEU A 213 13.72 18.94 -2.02
CA LEU A 213 15.13 19.27 -2.20
C LEU A 213 15.48 19.31 -3.68
#